data_AF-A0A532TMP7-F1
#
_entry.id   AF-A0A532TMP7-F1
#
_cell.length_a   1.000
_cell.length_b   1.000
_cell.length_c   1.000
_cell.angle_alpha   90.00
_cell.angle_beta   90.00
_cell.angle_gamma   90.00
#
_symmetry.space_group_name_H-M   'P 1'
#
loop_
_entity.id
_entity.type
_entity.pdbx_description
1 polymer ?
#
loop_
_entity_poly.entity_id
_entity_poly.type
_entity_poly.pdbx_seq_one_letter_code
_entity_poly.pdbx_strand_id
1 'polypeptide(L)' 'MSELTEEENFIITKLKEKGGKLNYKELQILCEDKFEGVRLILKKLKEKGIVEYEGMIPGFSAEIELLRDEIT' A
#
# COMPACT_ATOMS: atom_id res chain seq x y z
N MET A 1 -4.88 -9.74 -15.73
CA MET A 1 -4.95 -9.68 -14.25
C MET A 1 -3.53 -9.87 -13.76
N SER A 2 -2.91 -8.86 -13.13
CA SER A 2 -1.58 -9.07 -12.55
C SER A 2 -1.76 -9.81 -11.24
N GLU A 3 -1.19 -10.99 -11.09
CA GLU A 3 -1.12 -11.63 -9.79
C GLU A 3 -0.41 -10.68 -8.82
N LEU A 4 -1.06 -10.40 -7.69
CA LEU A 4 -0.48 -9.62 -6.62
C LEU A 4 0.51 -10.47 -5.84
N THR A 5 1.65 -9.91 -5.47
CA THR A 5 2.61 -10.60 -4.60
C THR A 5 2.05 -10.73 -3.19
N GLU A 6 2.69 -11.56 -2.36
CA GLU A 6 2.32 -11.69 -0.95
C GLU A 6 2.42 -10.35 -0.21
N GLU A 7 3.44 -9.56 -0.51
CA GLU A 7 3.65 -8.24 0.10
C GLU A 7 2.62 -7.21 -0.37
N GLU A 8 2.27 -7.23 -1.66
CA GLU A 8 1.20 -6.39 -2.21
C GLU A 8 -0.15 -6.69 -1.55
N ASN A 9 -0.49 -7.98 -1.44
CA ASN A 9 -1.70 -8.44 -0.76
C ASN A 9 -1.71 -8.06 0.73
N PHE A 10 -0.55 -8.14 1.40
CA PHE A 10 -0.42 -7.75 2.79
C PHE A 10 -0.73 -6.26 2.99
N ILE A 11 -0.16 -5.37 2.16
CA ILE A 11 -0.42 -3.93 2.23
C ILE A 11 -1.90 -3.63 1.99
N ILE A 12 -2.50 -4.22 0.95
CA ILE A 12 -3.92 -4.04 0.63
C ILE A 12 -4.78 -4.49 1.82
N THR A 13 -4.48 -5.65 2.42
CA THR A 13 -5.20 -6.16 3.59
C THR A 13 -5.11 -5.19 4.77
N LYS A 14 -3.92 -4.63 5.06
CA LYS A 14 -3.76 -3.64 6.14
C LYS A 14 -4.49 -2.33 5.86
N LEU A 15 -4.52 -1.87 4.62
CA LEU A 15 -5.34 -0.72 4.25
C LEU A 15 -6.83 -1.00 4.48
N LYS A 16 -7.35 -2.16 4.06
CA LYS A 16 -8.76 -2.55 4.28
C LYS A 16 -9.11 -2.62 5.77
N GLU A 17 -8.28 -3.27 6.58
CA GLU A 17 -8.45 -3.36 8.04
C GLU A 17 -8.52 -1.98 8.72
N LYS A 18 -7.95 -0.94 8.08
CA LYS A 18 -7.90 0.45 8.57
C LYS A 18 -8.89 1.39 7.88
N GLY A 19 -9.87 0.85 7.14
CA GLY A 19 -10.91 1.66 6.49
C GLY A 19 -10.46 2.27 5.16
N GLY A 20 -9.46 1.67 4.51
CA GLY A 20 -8.97 2.07 3.19
C GLY A 20 -7.96 3.21 3.22
N LYS A 21 -7.58 3.74 4.39
CA LYS A 21 -6.60 4.83 4.52
C LYS A 21 -5.64 4.57 5.66
N LEU A 22 -4.36 4.86 5.45
CA LEU A 22 -3.33 4.77 6.48
C LEU A 22 -2.17 5.71 6.19
N ASN A 23 -1.54 6.28 7.22
CA ASN A 23 -0.33 7.04 6.97
C ASN A 23 0.85 6.10 6.62
N TYR A 24 1.81 6.61 5.84
CA TYR A 24 2.96 5.83 5.39
C TYR A 24 3.81 5.29 6.56
N LYS A 25 4.02 6.07 7.63
CA LYS A 25 4.81 5.64 8.80
C LYS A 25 4.15 4.47 9.54
N GLU A 26 2.84 4.52 9.73
CA GLU A 26 2.04 3.46 10.35
C GLU A 26 2.05 2.21 9.48
N LEU A 27 1.85 2.37 8.16
CA LEU A 27 1.95 1.26 7.23
C LEU A 27 3.34 0.63 7.25
N GLN A 28 4.40 1.45 7.31
CA GLN A 28 5.77 0.97 7.40
C GLN A 28 6.00 0.14 8.66
N ILE A 29 5.53 0.60 9.83
CA ILE A 29 5.63 -0.14 11.10
C ILE A 29 4.89 -1.48 10.98
N LEU A 30 3.70 -1.52 10.37
CA LEU A 30 2.96 -2.78 10.20
C LEU A 30 3.65 -3.78 9.27
N CYS A 31 4.52 -3.31 8.37
CA CYS A 31 5.23 -4.15 7.41
C CYS A 31 6.62 -4.57 7.90
N GLU A 32 7.21 -3.88 8.89
CA GLU A 32 8.63 -4.05 9.26
C GLU A 32 8.98 -5.45 9.74
N ASP A 33 8.03 -6.15 10.37
CA ASP A 33 8.18 -7.54 10.81
C ASP A 33 7.97 -8.58 9.69
N LYS A 34 7.56 -8.14 8.48
CA LYS A 34 7.20 -9.02 7.36
C LYS A 34 8.12 -8.88 6.16
N PHE A 35 8.44 -7.66 5.76
CA PHE A 35 9.29 -7.39 4.59
C PHE A 35 9.81 -5.95 4.59
N GLU A 36 10.91 -5.75 3.86
CA GLU A 36 11.47 -4.42 3.60
C GLU A 36 10.95 -3.81 2.28
N GLY A 37 11.26 -2.55 2.03
CA GLY A 37 11.03 -1.95 0.71
C GLY A 37 9.59 -1.49 0.44
N VAL A 38 8.82 -1.17 1.48
CA VAL A 38 7.42 -0.69 1.41
C VAL A 38 7.19 0.37 0.33
N ARG A 39 8.11 1.33 0.17
CA ARG A 39 8.02 2.38 -0.87
C ARG A 39 7.98 1.84 -2.29
N LEU A 40 8.77 0.82 -2.58
CA LEU A 40 8.82 0.21 -3.91
C LEU A 40 7.52 -0.53 -4.20
N ILE A 41 6.97 -1.22 -3.20
CA ILE A 41 5.70 -1.94 -3.32
C ILE A 41 4.55 -0.94 -3.52
N LEU A 42 4.51 0.13 -2.73
CA LEU A 42 3.52 1.20 -2.90
C LEU A 42 3.59 1.86 -4.28
N LYS A 43 4.79 2.08 -4.82
CA LYS A 43 4.96 2.56 -6.20
C LYS A 43 4.33 1.61 -7.22
N LYS A 44 4.58 0.30 -7.11
CA LYS A 44 3.98 -0.70 -8.00
C LYS A 44 2.47 -0.74 -7.86
N LEU A 45 1.93 -0.70 -6.64
CA LEU A 45 0.48 -0.66 -6.38
C LEU A 45 -0.17 0.61 -6.95
N LYS A 46 0.51 1.75 -6.90
CA LYS A 46 0.07 3.01 -7.52
C LYS A 46 0.09 2.93 -9.04
N GLU A 47 1.14 2.36 -9.64
CA GLU A 47 1.22 2.11 -11.09
C GLU A 47 0.13 1.13 -11.56
N LYS A 48 -0.26 0.18 -10.70
CA LYS A 48 -1.42 -0.71 -10.89
C LYS A 48 -2.77 -0.01 -10.63
N GLY A 49 -2.79 1.24 -10.16
CA GLY A 49 -4.02 1.98 -9.85
C GLY A 49 -4.84 1.39 -8.69
N ILE A 50 -4.18 0.74 -7.73
CA ILE A 50 -4.82 0.11 -6.56
C ILE A 50 -4.80 1.06 -5.38
N VAL A 51 -3.71 1.80 -5.20
CA VAL A 51 -3.55 2.80 -4.14
C VAL A 51 -3.20 4.16 -4.74
N GLU A 52 -3.42 5.21 -3.96
CA GLU A 52 -3.05 6.58 -4.27
C GLU A 52 -2.33 7.24 -3.08
N TYR A 53 -1.44 8.17 -3.38
CA TYR A 53 -0.73 9.01 -2.41
C TYR A 53 -0.05 10.17 -3.13
N GLU A 54 0.28 11.25 -2.42
CA GLU A 54 0.92 12.40 -3.03
C GLU A 54 2.32 12.09 -3.58
N GLY A 55 2.58 12.48 -4.84
CA GLY A 55 3.87 12.33 -5.51
C GLY A 55 4.13 10.93 -6.09
N MET A 56 5.37 10.70 -6.55
CA MET A 56 5.77 9.41 -7.14
C MET A 56 6.17 8.37 -6.08
N ILE A 57 6.79 8.83 -4.99
CA ILE A 57 7.22 8.05 -3.83
C ILE A 57 6.58 8.69 -2.60
N PRO A 58 6.00 7.92 -1.67
CA PRO A 58 5.35 8.49 -0.50
C PRO A 58 6.37 9.19 0.40
N GLY A 59 6.08 10.45 0.72
CA GLY A 59 6.76 11.18 1.78
C GLY A 59 6.50 10.56 3.16
N PHE A 60 7.24 11.01 4.17
CA PHE A 60 7.11 10.49 5.54
C PHE A 60 5.70 10.68 6.13
N SER A 61 5.04 11.78 5.77
CA SER A 61 3.67 12.12 6.19
C SER A 61 2.62 11.78 5.15
N ALA A 62 2.95 11.01 4.11
CA ALA A 62 1.99 10.69 3.06
C ALA A 62 0.83 9.86 3.61
N GLU A 63 -0.38 10.20 3.21
CA GLU A 63 -1.56 9.36 3.37
C GLU A 63 -1.64 8.39 2.19
N ILE A 64 -1.77 7.10 2.47
CA ILE A 64 -1.96 6.05 1.48
C ILE A 64 -3.44 5.69 1.47
N GLU A 65 -4.09 5.83 0.32
CA GLU A 65 -5.50 5.55 0.12
C GLU A 65 -5.69 4.35 -0.83
N LEU A 66 -6.57 3.42 -0.45
CA LEU A 66 -6.99 2.29 -1.27
C LEU A 66 -8.12 2.75 -2.19
N LEU A 67 -7.88 2.75 -3.50
CA LEU A 67 -8.85 3.22 -4.50
C LEU A 67 -9.83 2.15 -4.92
N ARG A 68 -9.39 0.89 -4.97
CA ARG A 68 -10.21 -0.25 -5.37
C ARG A 68 -9.74 -1.53 -4.69
N ASP A 69 -10.73 -2.31 -4.30
CA ASP A 69 -10.54 -3.71 -3.96
C ASP A 69 -10.56 -4.49 -5.26
N GLU A 70 -9.44 -5.08 -5.68
CA GLU A 70 -9.48 -6.16 -6.68
C GLU A 70 -10.08 -7.42 -6.02
N ILE A 71 -11.39 -7.37 -5.75
CA ILE A 71 -12.24 -8.52 -5.47
C ILE A 71 -13.58 -8.29 -6.18
N THR A 72 -13.61 -8.55 -7.49
CA THR A 72 -14.69 -9.30 -8.15
C THR A 72 -14.19 -9.88 -9.46
#